data_AF-M7NGK2-F1
#
_entry.id   AF-M7NGK2-F1
#
_cell.length_a   1.000
_cell.length_b   1.000
_cell.length_c   1.000
_cell.angle_alpha   90.00
_cell.angle_beta   90.00
_cell.angle_gamma   90.00
#
_symmetry.space_group_name_H-M   'P 1'
#
loop_
_entity.id
_entity.type
_entity.pdbx_description
1 polymer ?
#
loop_
_entity_poly.entity_id
_entity_poly.type
_entity_poly.pdbx_seq_one_letter_code
_entity_poly.pdbx_strand_id
1 'polypeptide(L)'
;MQPSPPNPTPLRLQNASTLLEVDLWGGAITRFQLLPDGVNPLSFRFGPEQMPSNNQGGAPYQGHFLCLGRWGEPSEGEKAAGMPNHGQFANIRWEAEEGENEHICLMKAAAPLEGLRLQRRVQLDAHSAIFAVEEKVRNTYPPGPPLQHGAASYPGGPLSGWAAAGRLQCRPGLRPAAGPRSQPGAALASRAYQRG
;
A
#
# COMPACT_ATOMS: atom_id res chain seq x y z
N MET A 1 -18.92 1.73 18.33
CA MET A 1 -18.63 1.67 16.88
C MET A 1 -19.10 2.97 16.26
N GLN A 2 -18.19 3.84 15.82
CA GLN A 2 -18.57 4.96 14.96
C GLN A 2 -18.77 4.41 13.55
N PRO A 3 -19.82 4.83 12.82
CA PRO A 3 -19.98 4.45 11.43
C PRO A 3 -18.77 4.95 10.62
N SER A 4 -18.34 4.14 9.65
CA SER A 4 -17.30 4.52 8.69
C SER A 4 -17.65 5.89 8.12
N PRO A 5 -16.77 6.89 8.17
CA PRO A 5 -17.04 8.17 7.50
C PRO A 5 -17.34 7.90 6.02
N PRO A 6 -18.15 8.75 5.36
CA PRO A 6 -18.34 8.65 3.92
C PRO A 6 -16.95 8.60 3.27
N ASN A 7 -16.72 7.60 2.41
CA ASN A 7 -15.42 7.43 1.75
C ASN A 7 -15.03 8.79 1.15
N PRO A 8 -13.96 9.44 1.63
CA PRO A 8 -13.52 10.68 1.02
C PRO A 8 -13.26 10.40 -0.45
N THR A 9 -13.65 11.33 -1.32
CA THR A 9 -13.36 11.25 -2.75
C THR A 9 -11.87 10.96 -2.91
N PRO A 10 -11.47 9.91 -3.64
CA PRO A 10 -10.07 9.60 -3.83
C PRO A 10 -9.35 10.77 -4.52
N LEU A 11 -8.08 10.97 -4.19
CA LEU A 11 -7.24 11.89 -4.95
C LEU A 11 -7.02 11.32 -6.34
N ARG A 12 -7.16 12.17 -7.36
CA ARG A 12 -7.14 11.75 -8.76
C ARG A 12 -6.12 12.55 -9.55
N LEU A 13 -5.25 11.86 -10.27
CA LEU A 13 -4.39 12.42 -11.30
C LEU A 13 -4.72 11.76 -12.64
N GLN A 14 -4.69 12.51 -13.73
CA GLN A 14 -5.01 11.98 -15.04
C GLN A 14 -4.19 12.66 -16.14
N ASN A 15 -3.85 11.89 -17.16
CA ASN A 15 -3.36 12.39 -18.45
C ASN A 15 -4.15 11.72 -19.60
N ALA A 16 -3.70 11.88 -20.85
CA ALA A 16 -4.39 11.30 -22.01
C ALA A 16 -4.34 9.75 -22.08
N SER A 17 -3.43 9.11 -21.34
CA SER A 17 -3.14 7.68 -21.40
C SER A 17 -3.54 6.90 -20.14
N THR A 18 -3.66 7.56 -18.98
CA THR A 18 -3.93 6.89 -17.71
C THR A 18 -4.68 7.73 -16.68
N LEU A 19 -5.37 7.04 -15.78
CA LEU A 19 -6.02 7.55 -14.58
C LEU A 19 -5.38 6.91 -13.34
N LEU A 20 -4.88 7.73 -12.42
CA LEU A 20 -4.35 7.32 -11.13
C LEU A 20 -5.29 7.78 -10.00
N GLU A 21 -5.64 6.88 -9.08
CA GLU A 21 -6.43 7.21 -7.88
C GLU A 21 -5.71 6.75 -6.60
N VAL A 22 -5.76 7.61 -5.58
CA VAL A 22 -5.25 7.33 -4.23
C VAL A 22 -6.37 7.47 -3.22
N ASP A 23 -6.65 6.42 -2.47
CA ASP A 23 -7.58 6.42 -1.35
C ASP A 23 -6.88 6.98 -0.11
N LEU A 24 -7.41 8.08 0.43
CA LEU A 24 -6.88 8.69 1.65
C LEU A 24 -7.16 7.85 2.90
N TRP A 25 -8.07 6.86 2.84
CA TRP A 25 -8.21 5.86 3.88
C TRP A 25 -7.20 4.73 3.63
N GLY A 26 -6.08 4.75 4.35
CA GLY A 26 -4.94 3.83 4.20
C GLY A 26 -3.86 4.30 3.23
N GLY A 27 -4.07 5.42 2.53
CA GLY A 27 -3.10 5.97 1.58
C GLY A 27 -2.81 5.02 0.41
N ALA A 28 -3.74 4.14 0.06
CA ALA A 28 -3.51 3.13 -0.97
C ALA A 28 -3.67 3.74 -2.37
N ILE A 29 -2.78 3.39 -3.30
CA ILE A 29 -2.99 3.65 -4.72
C ILE A 29 -3.92 2.55 -5.23
N THR A 30 -5.20 2.89 -5.42
CA THR A 30 -6.27 1.93 -5.70
C THR A 30 -6.56 1.77 -7.19
N ARG A 31 -6.09 2.72 -8.00
CA ARG A 31 -6.29 2.68 -9.44
C ARG A 31 -5.08 3.20 -10.17
N PHE A 32 -4.65 2.44 -11.16
CA PHE A 32 -3.75 2.88 -12.22
C PHE A 32 -4.26 2.36 -13.55
N GLN A 33 -5.31 2.99 -14.04
CA GLN A 33 -6.04 2.52 -15.21
C GLN A 33 -5.42 3.04 -16.50
N LEU A 34 -5.06 2.14 -17.40
CA LEU A 34 -4.71 2.48 -18.78
C LEU A 34 -6.01 2.84 -19.52
N LEU A 35 -6.10 4.04 -20.08
CA LEU A 35 -7.32 4.53 -20.74
C LEU A 35 -7.65 3.83 -22.07
N PRO A 36 -6.68 3.40 -22.91
CA PRO A 36 -6.99 2.79 -24.20
C PRO A 36 -7.80 1.47 -24.11
N ASP A 37 -7.52 0.63 -23.10
CA ASP A 37 -8.13 -0.69 -22.92
C ASP A 37 -8.83 -0.87 -21.57
N GLY A 38 -8.74 0.12 -20.69
CA GLY A 38 -9.40 0.14 -19.38
C GLY A 38 -8.73 -0.73 -18.33
N VAL A 39 -7.56 -1.31 -18.59
CA VAL A 39 -6.87 -2.23 -17.67
C VAL A 39 -6.41 -1.49 -16.42
N ASN A 40 -6.75 -2.01 -15.23
CA ASN A 40 -6.23 -1.56 -13.93
C ASN A 40 -5.51 -2.72 -13.23
N PRO A 41 -4.17 -2.70 -13.08
CA PRO A 41 -3.43 -3.75 -12.41
C PRO A 41 -3.56 -3.71 -10.88
N LEU A 42 -4.09 -2.62 -10.31
CA LEU A 42 -4.21 -2.40 -8.86
C LEU A 42 -5.63 -2.71 -8.35
N SER A 43 -6.31 -3.70 -8.92
CA SER A 43 -7.74 -3.94 -8.73
C SER A 43 -8.12 -4.78 -7.51
N PHE A 44 -7.17 -5.38 -6.80
CA PHE A 44 -7.50 -6.18 -5.62
C PHE A 44 -7.99 -5.29 -4.47
N ARG A 45 -8.90 -5.84 -3.66
CA ARG A 45 -9.38 -5.25 -2.41
C ARG A 45 -9.88 -6.35 -1.48
N PHE A 46 -9.50 -6.27 -0.21
CA PHE A 46 -10.04 -7.12 0.83
C PHE A 46 -11.37 -6.57 1.36
N GLY A 47 -12.32 -7.47 1.57
CA GLY A 47 -13.53 -7.23 2.35
C GLY A 47 -13.22 -7.17 3.85
N PRO A 48 -14.09 -6.55 4.68
CA PRO A 48 -13.90 -6.45 6.13
C PRO A 48 -13.61 -7.80 6.82
N GLU A 49 -14.25 -8.87 6.35
CA GLU A 49 -14.09 -10.23 6.86
C GLU A 49 -12.74 -10.87 6.51
N GLN A 50 -12.05 -10.36 5.48
CA GLN A 50 -10.73 -10.83 5.07
C GLN A 50 -9.60 -10.08 5.81
N MET A 51 -9.92 -8.97 6.47
CA MET A 51 -8.95 -8.18 7.22
C MET A 51 -8.57 -8.88 8.53
N PRO A 52 -7.29 -8.82 8.94
CA PRO A 52 -6.87 -9.24 10.28
C PRO A 52 -7.71 -8.55 11.35
N SER A 53 -7.99 -9.24 12.46
CA SER A 53 -8.86 -8.72 13.53
C SER A 53 -8.41 -7.35 14.06
N ASN A 54 -7.10 -7.10 14.13
CA ASN A 54 -6.52 -5.82 14.54
C ASN A 54 -6.53 -4.72 13.45
N ASN A 55 -7.05 -4.99 12.25
CA ASN A 55 -7.20 -4.04 11.15
C ASN A 55 -8.66 -3.84 10.71
N GLN A 56 -9.62 -4.63 11.22
CA GLN A 56 -11.02 -4.57 10.79
C GLN A 56 -11.68 -3.19 10.95
N GLY A 57 -11.23 -2.38 11.91
CA GLY A 57 -11.71 -1.02 12.12
C GLY A 57 -11.02 0.05 11.26
N GLY A 58 -10.03 -0.32 10.46
CA GLY A 58 -9.20 0.61 9.71
C GLY A 58 -9.42 0.54 8.19
N ALA A 59 -8.40 0.94 7.45
CA ALA A 59 -8.43 0.91 5.99
C ALA A 59 -8.28 -0.51 5.43
N PRO A 60 -9.04 -0.86 4.38
CA PRO A 60 -8.90 -2.16 3.75
C PRO A 60 -7.57 -2.26 3.01
N TYR A 61 -7.01 -3.47 2.93
CA TYR A 61 -5.91 -3.75 2.02
C TYR A 61 -6.42 -3.77 0.58
N GLN A 62 -5.83 -2.94 -0.27
CA GLN A 62 -6.24 -2.75 -1.65
C GLN A 62 -5.10 -2.14 -2.47
N GLY A 63 -5.09 -2.43 -3.77
CA GLY A 63 -4.12 -1.87 -4.71
C GLY A 63 -2.69 -1.84 -4.18
N HIS A 64 -1.96 -0.73 -4.36
CA HIS A 64 -0.65 -0.57 -3.75
C HIS A 64 -0.76 0.23 -2.44
N PHE A 65 -0.62 -0.43 -1.29
CA PHE A 65 -0.68 0.18 0.03
C PHE A 65 0.69 0.12 0.74
N LEU A 66 0.92 1.03 1.69
CA LEU A 66 2.22 1.20 2.35
C LEU A 66 2.34 0.39 3.63
N CYS A 67 3.31 -0.52 3.67
CA CYS A 67 3.79 -1.14 4.91
C CYS A 67 5.02 -0.35 5.41
N LEU A 68 4.84 0.55 6.36
CA LEU A 68 5.92 1.37 6.93
C LEU A 68 5.86 1.33 8.45
N GLY A 69 7.04 1.30 9.09
CA GLY A 69 7.20 1.14 10.54
C GLY A 69 7.20 -0.33 10.96
N ARG A 70 6.31 -1.14 10.36
CA ARG A 70 6.27 -2.59 10.55
C ARG A 70 5.93 -3.36 9.27
N TRP A 71 6.47 -4.56 9.16
CA TRP A 71 6.08 -5.52 8.11
C TRP A 71 5.68 -6.85 8.74
N GLY A 72 4.46 -7.30 8.44
CA GLY A 72 3.89 -8.55 8.94
C GLY A 72 3.02 -8.38 10.18
N GLU A 73 2.73 -9.51 10.80
CA GLU A 73 1.87 -9.62 11.97
C GLU A 73 2.59 -9.10 13.23
N PRO A 74 1.97 -8.20 14.03
CA PRO A 74 2.54 -7.78 15.31
C PRO A 74 2.51 -8.92 16.33
N SER A 75 3.38 -8.87 17.33
CA SER A 75 3.29 -9.77 18.48
C SER A 75 2.00 -9.56 19.28
N GLU A 76 1.60 -10.53 20.10
CA GLU A 76 0.41 -10.41 20.95
C GLU A 76 0.44 -9.18 21.88
N GLY A 77 1.62 -8.85 22.43
CA GLY A 77 1.79 -7.64 23.25
C GLY A 77 1.59 -6.36 22.46
N GLU A 78 2.02 -6.32 21.20
CA GLU A 78 1.84 -5.16 20.32
C GLU A 78 0.39 -5.03 19.85
N LYS A 79 -0.27 -6.14 19.54
CA LYS A 79 -1.72 -6.16 19.27
C LYS A 79 -2.50 -5.64 20.47
N ALA A 80 -2.16 -6.06 21.69
CA ALA A 80 -2.76 -5.56 22.92
C ALA A 80 -2.52 -4.04 23.13
N ALA A 81 -1.38 -3.52 22.65
CA ALA A 81 -1.09 -2.08 22.62
C ALA A 81 -1.77 -1.34 21.44
N GLY A 82 -2.60 -2.02 20.64
CA GLY A 82 -3.35 -1.43 19.54
C GLY A 82 -2.59 -1.35 18.22
N MET A 83 -1.45 -2.03 18.07
CA MET A 83 -0.68 -2.03 16.83
C MET A 83 -1.43 -2.80 15.72
N PRO A 84 -1.74 -2.15 14.58
CA PRO A 84 -2.30 -2.85 13.43
C PRO A 84 -1.25 -3.68 12.69
N ASN A 85 -1.72 -4.67 11.95
CA ASN A 85 -0.92 -5.43 11.01
C ASN A 85 -0.41 -4.50 9.89
N HIS A 86 0.84 -4.72 9.47
CA HIS A 86 1.56 -3.89 8.49
C HIS A 86 1.77 -2.41 8.87
N GLY A 87 1.65 -2.05 10.15
CA GLY A 87 1.88 -0.69 10.64
C GLY A 87 0.66 0.23 10.46
N GLN A 88 0.70 1.40 11.08
CA GLN A 88 -0.46 2.30 11.12
C GLN A 88 -0.75 2.94 9.77
N PHE A 89 0.26 3.25 8.97
CA PHE A 89 0.08 3.97 7.71
C PHE A 89 -0.87 3.26 6.72
N ALA A 90 -0.87 1.93 6.72
CA ALA A 90 -1.79 1.12 5.91
C ALA A 90 -3.25 1.15 6.43
N ASN A 91 -3.47 1.61 7.66
CA ASN A 91 -4.71 1.40 8.41
C ASN A 91 -5.38 2.70 8.89
N ILE A 92 -4.76 3.87 8.66
CA ILE A 92 -5.23 5.18 9.14
C ILE A 92 -5.60 6.12 7.98
N ARG A 93 -6.23 7.26 8.32
CA ARG A 93 -6.51 8.33 7.37
C ARG A 93 -5.27 9.15 7.10
N TRP A 94 -5.08 9.47 5.83
CA TRP A 94 -4.12 10.41 5.32
C TRP A 94 -4.79 11.76 5.04
N GLU A 95 -4.02 12.81 5.13
CA GLU A 95 -4.44 14.18 4.82
C GLU A 95 -3.88 14.56 3.45
N ALA A 96 -4.74 15.04 2.57
CA ALA A 96 -4.31 15.65 1.32
C ALA A 96 -3.72 17.03 1.58
N GLU A 97 -2.72 17.38 0.79
CA GLU A 97 -2.15 18.73 0.70
C GLU A 97 -2.33 19.25 -0.73
N GLU A 98 -2.24 20.56 -0.91
CA GLU A 98 -2.31 21.17 -2.24
C GLU A 98 -1.15 20.65 -3.11
N GLY A 99 -1.49 20.19 -4.31
CA GLY A 99 -0.50 19.73 -5.29
C GLY A 99 0.25 20.91 -5.92
N GLU A 100 1.47 20.67 -6.39
CA GLU A 100 2.24 21.70 -7.11
C GLU A 100 1.65 22.01 -8.49
N ASN A 101 0.96 21.04 -9.09
CA ASN A 101 0.20 21.15 -10.34
C ASN A 101 -0.80 19.98 -10.46
N GLU A 102 -1.54 19.91 -11.56
CA GLU A 102 -2.56 18.90 -11.84
C GLU A 102 -2.05 17.46 -12.00
N HIS A 103 -0.74 17.27 -12.11
CA HIS A 103 -0.08 15.97 -12.25
C HIS A 103 0.62 15.52 -10.96
N ILE A 104 0.46 16.26 -9.88
CA ILE A 104 1.10 16.01 -8.60
C ILE A 104 0.06 16.02 -7.49
N CYS A 105 0.07 15.01 -6.63
CA CYS A 105 -0.64 15.07 -5.36
C CYS A 105 0.33 14.89 -4.19
N LEU A 106 0.10 15.70 -3.16
CA LEU A 106 0.83 15.68 -1.91
C LEU A 106 -0.10 15.20 -0.80
N MET A 107 0.45 14.44 0.13
CA MET A 107 -0.31 13.88 1.25
C MET A 107 0.60 13.58 2.43
N LYS A 108 0.04 13.58 3.63
CA LYS A 108 0.76 13.28 4.87
C LYS A 108 -0.05 12.41 5.81
N ALA A 109 0.67 11.74 6.69
CA ALA A 109 0.08 10.97 7.78
C ALA A 109 1.03 10.94 8.98
N ALA A 110 0.47 10.67 10.16
CA ALA A 110 1.22 10.49 11.40
C ALA A 110 0.82 9.17 12.06
N ALA A 111 1.81 8.34 12.37
CA ALA A 111 1.69 7.06 13.05
C ALA A 111 2.24 7.20 14.49
N PRO A 112 1.41 7.62 15.46
CA PRO A 112 1.87 7.90 16.83
C PRO A 112 2.35 6.67 17.61
N LEU A 113 1.79 5.48 17.36
CA LEU A 113 2.24 4.22 17.99
C LEU A 113 3.62 3.80 17.50
N GLU A 114 4.00 4.25 16.30
CA GLU A 114 5.31 3.96 15.69
C GLU A 114 6.28 5.14 15.82
N GLY A 115 5.80 6.31 16.28
CA GLY A 115 6.59 7.54 16.37
C GLY A 115 7.08 8.02 15.00
N LEU A 116 6.25 7.89 13.96
CA LEU A 116 6.61 8.27 12.59
C LEU A 116 5.66 9.32 12.03
N ARG A 117 6.21 10.24 11.24
CA ARG A 117 5.48 11.11 10.31
C ARG A 117 5.95 10.85 8.89
N LEU A 118 5.03 10.89 7.96
CA LEU A 118 5.29 10.67 6.55
C LEU A 118 4.70 11.83 5.74
N GLN A 119 5.46 12.29 4.75
CA GLN A 119 4.95 13.05 3.62
C GLN A 119 5.19 12.23 2.37
N ARG A 120 4.15 12.04 1.56
CA ARG A 120 4.23 11.39 0.26
C ARG A 120 3.92 12.38 -0.83
N ARG A 121 4.72 12.29 -1.89
CA ARG A 121 4.50 12.91 -3.17
C ARG A 121 4.22 11.82 -4.20
N VAL A 122 3.14 11.97 -4.95
CA VAL A 122 2.86 11.13 -6.12
C VAL A 122 2.83 12.03 -7.34
N GLN A 123 3.61 11.67 -8.35
CA GLN A 123 3.72 12.43 -9.59
C GLN A 123 3.36 11.54 -10.77
N LEU A 124 2.33 11.92 -11.51
CA LEU A 124 1.98 11.30 -12.78
C LEU A 124 2.77 11.99 -13.91
N ASP A 125 3.31 11.22 -14.84
CA ASP A 125 3.93 11.78 -16.04
C ASP A 125 2.87 12.49 -16.89
N ALA A 126 3.20 13.62 -17.52
CA ALA A 126 2.20 14.41 -18.25
C ALA A 126 1.70 13.72 -19.54
N HIS A 127 2.45 12.76 -20.09
CA HIS A 127 2.21 12.22 -21.43
C HIS A 127 2.15 10.70 -21.51
N SER A 128 2.67 10.00 -20.51
CA SER A 128 2.80 8.54 -20.50
C SER A 128 2.13 7.91 -19.29
N ALA A 129 1.80 6.62 -19.40
CA ALA A 129 1.27 5.84 -18.29
C ALA A 129 2.41 5.42 -17.34
N ILE A 130 3.00 6.41 -16.66
CA ILE A 130 4.07 6.24 -15.69
C ILE A 130 3.80 7.21 -14.54
N PHE A 131 3.97 6.74 -13.30
CA PHE A 131 3.99 7.61 -12.14
C PHE A 131 5.18 7.27 -11.24
N ALA A 132 5.55 8.22 -10.39
CA ALA A 132 6.56 8.07 -9.35
C ALA A 132 5.93 8.36 -7.99
N VAL A 133 6.42 7.67 -6.98
CA VAL A 133 6.10 7.92 -5.57
C VAL A 133 7.39 8.26 -4.85
N GLU A 134 7.39 9.35 -4.10
CA GLU A 134 8.47 9.74 -3.20
C GLU A 134 7.90 9.88 -1.78
N GLU A 135 8.62 9.35 -0.81
CA GLU A 135 8.22 9.34 0.59
C GLU A 135 9.32 9.92 1.48
N LYS A 136 8.95 10.89 2.31
CA LYS A 136 9.82 11.49 3.32
C LYS A 136 9.32 11.10 4.70
N VAL A 137 10.08 10.24 5.38
CA VAL A 137 9.75 9.71 6.70
C VAL A 137 10.57 10.43 7.76
N ARG A 138 9.93 10.81 8.87
CA ARG A 138 10.57 11.44 10.04
C ARG A 138 10.23 10.68 11.30
N ASN A 139 11.23 10.36 12.11
CA ASN A 139 11.05 9.89 13.47
C ASN A 139 10.63 11.07 14.36
N THR A 140 9.56 10.90 15.14
CA THR A 140 9.05 11.90 16.08
C THR A 140 9.38 11.58 17.53
N TYR A 141 9.98 10.43 17.82
CA TYR A 141 10.56 10.21 19.14
C TYR A 141 11.77 11.13 19.34
N PRO A 142 12.01 11.61 20.57
CA PRO A 142 13.21 12.34 20.88
C PRO A 142 14.45 11.51 20.50
N PRO A 143 15.52 12.13 19.96
CA PRO A 143 16.78 11.44 19.79
C PRO A 143 17.24 10.96 21.17
N GLY A 144 17.41 9.65 21.33
CA GLY A 144 17.89 9.08 22.58
C GLY A 144 19.33 9.53 22.87
N PRO A 145 19.75 9.57 24.14
CA PRO A 145 21.18 9.66 24.47
C PRO A 145 21.93 8.41 23.96
N PRO A 146 23.24 8.49 23.67
CA PRO A 146 24.03 7.30 23.33
C PRO A 146 24.01 6.32 24.53
N LEU A 147 23.36 5.17 24.35
CA LEU A 147 23.13 4.18 25.42
C LEU A 147 24.41 3.41 25.77
N GLN A 148 24.84 3.46 27.03
CA GLN A 148 25.59 2.37 27.67
C GLN A 148 24.58 1.37 28.26
N HIS A 149 24.50 0.18 27.66
CA HIS A 149 23.90 -1.08 28.11
C HIS A 149 22.51 -1.11 28.81
N GLY A 150 21.60 -1.92 28.25
CA GLY A 150 20.81 -2.86 29.08
C GLY A 150 19.29 -2.76 29.11
N ALA A 151 18.61 -2.29 28.07
CA ALA A 151 17.20 -2.60 27.82
C ALA A 151 16.95 -2.49 26.32
N ALA A 152 16.15 -3.39 25.74
CA ALA A 152 15.87 -3.51 24.30
C ALA A 152 15.31 -2.20 23.72
N SER A 153 16.23 -1.28 23.43
CA SER A 153 16.01 -0.06 22.70
C SER A 153 16.14 -0.47 21.24
N TYR A 154 15.06 -0.31 20.48
CA TYR A 154 15.13 -0.43 19.02
C TYR A 154 16.33 0.41 18.55
N PRO A 155 17.29 -0.18 17.80
CA PRO A 155 18.33 0.60 17.17
C PRO A 155 17.71 1.36 15.99
N GLY A 156 16.94 2.41 16.31
CA GLY A 156 16.56 3.46 15.38
C GLY A 156 17.77 4.33 15.13
N GLY A 157 18.74 3.82 14.37
CA GLY A 157 19.71 4.67 13.71
C GLY A 157 18.99 5.68 12.79
N PRO A 158 19.63 6.79 12.40
CA PRO A 158 19.05 7.67 11.40
C PRO A 158 18.79 6.85 10.13
N LEU A 159 17.52 6.64 9.79
CA LEU A 159 17.14 6.19 8.46
C LEU A 159 17.44 7.35 7.51
N SER A 160 18.69 7.47 7.08
CA SER A 160 19.03 8.23 5.89
C SER A 160 18.26 7.59 4.73
N GLY A 161 17.29 8.36 4.23
CA GLY A 161 16.38 8.12 3.10
C GLY A 161 16.59 6.84 2.30
N TRP A 162 15.70 5.87 2.50
CA TRP A 162 15.30 5.02 1.40
C TRP A 162 14.17 5.75 0.68
N ALA A 163 14.51 6.51 -0.36
CA ALA A 163 13.53 6.83 -1.38
C ALA A 163 13.17 5.50 -2.05
N ALA A 164 12.04 4.91 -1.71
CA ALA A 164 11.46 3.85 -2.53
C ALA A 164 10.93 4.50 -3.81
N ALA A 165 11.83 4.78 -4.76
CA ALA A 165 11.45 5.16 -6.12
C ALA A 165 10.89 3.92 -6.83
N GLY A 166 9.66 3.54 -6.48
CA GLY A 166 8.91 2.54 -7.21
C GLY A 166 8.46 3.11 -8.54
N ARG A 167 9.13 2.75 -9.64
CA ARG A 167 8.62 3.01 -10.99
C ARG A 167 7.74 1.82 -11.39
N LEU A 168 6.42 1.95 -11.23
CA LEU A 168 5.49 1.02 -11.86
C LEU A 168 5.38 1.42 -13.35
N GLN A 169 6.02 0.65 -14.23
CA GLN A 169 5.93 0.87 -15.67
C GLN A 169 5.09 -0.23 -16.31
N CYS A 170 3.85 0.10 -16.69
CA CYS A 170 3.06 -0.76 -17.55
C CYS A 170 3.50 -0.52 -19.00
N ARG A 171 4.21 -1.48 -19.61
CA ARG A 171 4.53 -1.43 -21.03
C ARG A 171 3.32 -1.92 -21.84
N PRO A 172 2.74 -1.12 -22.75
CA PRO A 172 1.77 -1.63 -23.71
C PRO A 172 2.52 -2.58 -24.66
N GLY A 173 2.16 -3.87 -24.72
CA GLY A 173 2.62 -4.75 -25.80
C GLY A 173 3.11 -6.16 -25.45
N LEU A 174 3.13 -6.59 -24.19
CA LEU A 174 3.37 -8.01 -23.89
C LEU A 174 2.08 -8.81 -24.08
N ARG A 175 1.83 -9.23 -25.33
CA ARG A 175 0.90 -10.34 -25.58
C ARG A 175 1.43 -11.57 -24.83
N PRO A 176 0.63 -12.28 -24.03
CA PRO A 176 1.03 -13.60 -23.57
C PRO A 176 1.26 -14.47 -24.81
N ALA A 177 2.41 -15.15 -24.87
CA ALA A 177 2.65 -16.17 -25.88
C ALA A 177 1.48 -17.16 -25.82
N ALA A 178 0.79 -17.34 -26.95
CA ALA A 178 -0.27 -18.31 -27.07
C ALA A 178 0.33 -19.70 -26.85
N GLY A 179 0.14 -20.25 -25.65
CA GLY A 179 0.37 -21.67 -25.39
C GLY A 179 -0.58 -22.49 -26.27
N PRO A 180 -0.16 -23.68 -26.74
CA PRO A 180 -0.95 -24.47 -27.65
C PRO A 180 -2.30 -24.86 -27.02
N ARG A 181 -3.37 -24.65 -27.79
CA ARG A 181 -4.73 -25.06 -27.46
C ARG A 181 -4.82 -26.58 -27.36
N SER A 182 -5.19 -27.11 -26.20
CA SER A 182 -5.79 -28.44 -26.07
C SER A 182 -7.28 -28.27 -25.76
N GLN A 183 -8.13 -28.73 -26.68
CA GLN A 183 -9.58 -28.85 -26.50
C GLN A 183 -9.96 -30.20 -25.84
N PRO A 184 -11.22 -30.36 -25.36
CA PRO A 184 -11.53 -31.05 -24.11
C PRO A 184 -12.06 -32.48 -24.31
N GLY A 185 -12.02 -33.28 -23.23
CA GLY A 185 -12.80 -34.51 -23.16
C GLY A 185 -12.51 -35.42 -21.95
N ALA A 186 -13.59 -35.76 -21.26
CA ALA A 186 -13.81 -36.94 -20.41
C ALA A 186 -13.28 -36.97 -18.95
N ALA A 187 -14.26 -37.00 -18.04
CA ALA A 187 -14.16 -37.37 -16.64
C ALA A 187 -13.89 -38.88 -16.45
N LEU A 188 -13.24 -39.27 -15.35
CA LEU A 188 -13.73 -40.22 -14.33
C LEU A 188 -12.64 -40.75 -13.39
N ALA A 189 -13.05 -40.88 -12.12
CA ALA A 189 -12.71 -41.93 -11.15
C ALA A 189 -11.30 -41.99 -10.50
N SER A 190 -11.29 -41.60 -9.22
CA SER A 190 -10.85 -42.41 -8.05
C SER A 190 -9.80 -43.51 -8.26
N ARG A 191 -8.69 -43.40 -7.50
CA ARG A 191 -8.27 -44.39 -6.48
C ARG A 191 -7.05 -43.92 -5.69
N ALA A 192 -7.09 -44.26 -4.42
CA ALA A 192 -6.00 -44.19 -3.46
C ALA A 192 -4.82 -45.08 -3.89
N TYR A 193 -3.59 -44.67 -3.53
CA TYR A 193 -2.53 -45.61 -3.19
C TYR A 193 -1.59 -45.02 -2.14
N GLN A 194 -1.31 -45.84 -1.13
CA GLN A 194 -0.44 -45.62 0.01
C GLN A 194 1.03 -45.96 -0.32
N ARG A 195 1.91 -45.48 0.57
CA ARG A 195 3.23 -46.00 0.98
C ARG A 195 4.47 -45.66 0.13
N GLY A 196 5.38 -45.00 0.84
CA GLY A 196 6.83 -45.09 0.78
C GLY A 196 7.35 -44.46 2.07
#